data_AF-A0A6P9BD02-F1
#
_entry.id   AF-A0A6P9BD02-F1
#
_cell.length_a   1.000
_cell.length_b   1.000
_cell.length_c   1.000
_cell.angle_alpha   90.00
_cell.angle_beta   90.00
_cell.angle_gamma   90.00
#
_symmetry.space_group_name_H-M   'P 1'
#
loop_
_entity.id
_entity.type
_entity.pdbx_description
1 polymer ?
#
loop_
_entity_poly.entity_id
_entity_poly.type
_entity_poly.pdbx_seq_one_letter_code
_entity_poly.pdbx_strand_id
1 'polypeptide(L)'
;MSLAEGKGQVPAGLELYLKEKRLSTFTQWPFVSDCSCTADRMAEAGFIHCPIENASDVARCFICFKELEGWEPDDDPIAEMAEAEKSKKKCRQYSVEYLKYGFIPAAATVPTM
;
A
#
# COMPACT_ATOMS: atom_id res chain seq x y z
N MET A 1 25.13 -29.49 -6.84
CA MET A 1 25.38 -28.18 -6.21
C MET A 1 24.51 -27.15 -6.90
N SER A 2 23.43 -26.73 -6.25
CA SER A 2 22.85 -25.39 -6.37
C SER A 2 21.89 -25.19 -5.21
N LEU A 3 22.16 -24.15 -4.44
CA LEU A 3 21.54 -23.79 -3.18
C LEU A 3 20.19 -23.09 -3.42
N ALA A 4 19.24 -23.44 -2.56
CA ALA A 4 18.18 -22.64 -1.93
C ALA A 4 17.57 -21.45 -2.68
N GLU A 5 16.27 -21.52 -2.94
CA GLU A 5 15.36 -20.36 -2.87
C GLU A 5 14.03 -20.77 -2.25
N GLY A 6 14.02 -20.95 -0.93
CA GLY A 6 12.77 -21.03 -0.16
C GLY A 6 12.15 -19.64 -0.09
N LYS A 7 11.45 -19.21 -1.16
CA LYS A 7 10.59 -18.02 -1.10
C LYS A 7 9.46 -18.35 -0.13
N GLY A 8 9.51 -17.75 1.07
CA GLY A 8 8.43 -17.85 2.05
C GLY A 8 7.11 -17.49 1.38
N GLN A 9 6.28 -18.51 1.16
CA GLN A 9 5.03 -18.37 0.44
C GLN A 9 4.07 -17.62 1.37
N VAL A 10 3.87 -16.32 1.14
CA VAL A 10 2.80 -15.56 1.81
C VAL A 10 1.47 -16.23 1.49
N PRO A 11 0.61 -16.50 2.49
CA PRO A 11 -0.69 -17.10 2.21
C PRO A 11 -1.51 -16.18 1.31
N ALA A 12 -2.28 -16.79 0.40
CA ALA A 12 -3.16 -16.08 -0.51
C ALA A 12 -4.09 -15.13 0.28
N GLY A 13 -4.16 -13.86 -0.14
CA GLY A 13 -4.90 -12.82 0.56
C GLY A 13 -4.07 -11.96 1.53
N LEU A 14 -2.84 -12.33 1.88
CA LEU A 14 -1.92 -11.46 2.63
C LEU A 14 -0.82 -10.85 1.75
N GLU A 15 -0.79 -11.16 0.46
CA GLU A 15 0.26 -10.69 -0.46
C GLU A 15 0.37 -9.16 -0.49
N LEU A 16 -0.75 -8.45 -0.49
CA LEU A 16 -0.79 -6.97 -0.54
C LEU A 16 -0.28 -6.29 0.75
N TYR A 17 -0.02 -7.04 1.83
CA TYR A 17 0.70 -6.50 2.98
C TYR A 17 2.18 -6.24 2.66
N LEU A 18 2.75 -6.93 1.67
CA LEU A 18 4.10 -6.69 1.17
C LEU A 18 4.12 -5.45 0.25
N LYS A 19 5.01 -4.49 0.54
CA LYS A 19 5.20 -3.29 -0.30
C LYS A 19 5.47 -3.66 -1.76
N GLU A 20 6.29 -4.66 -2.00
CA GLU A 20 6.66 -5.12 -3.36
C GLU A 20 5.45 -5.58 -4.18
N LYS A 21 4.49 -6.26 -3.54
CA LYS A 21 3.27 -6.72 -4.20
C LYS A 21 2.36 -5.55 -4.55
N ARG A 22 2.28 -4.53 -3.68
CA ARG A 22 1.58 -3.29 -3.98
C ARG A 22 2.26 -2.53 -5.11
N LEU A 23 3.59 -2.39 -5.06
CA LEU A 23 4.37 -1.74 -6.10
C LEU A 23 4.15 -2.41 -7.47
N SER A 24 4.10 -3.74 -7.51
CA SER A 24 3.81 -4.50 -8.73
C SER A 24 2.45 -4.19 -9.38
N THR A 25 1.52 -3.56 -8.67
CA THR A 25 0.24 -3.13 -9.26
C THR A 25 0.40 -1.89 -10.14
N PHE A 26 1.40 -1.04 -9.89
CA PHE A 26 1.67 0.21 -10.61
C PHE A 26 2.40 -0.06 -11.93
N THR A 27 1.69 -0.56 -12.94
CA THR A 27 2.26 -0.92 -14.24
C THR A 27 2.31 0.25 -15.23
N GLN A 28 1.32 1.15 -15.18
CA GLN A 28 1.19 2.30 -16.08
C GLN A 28 0.97 3.60 -15.29
N TRP A 29 1.66 3.72 -14.15
CA TRP A 29 1.56 4.92 -13.32
C TRP A 29 2.23 6.13 -14.01
N PRO A 30 1.55 7.28 -14.15
CA PRO A 30 2.06 8.40 -14.92
C PRO A 30 3.22 9.16 -14.24
N PHE A 31 3.39 9.04 -12.92
CA PHE A 31 4.38 9.80 -12.14
C PHE A 31 5.62 8.95 -11.83
N VAL A 32 6.64 9.05 -12.69
CA VAL A 32 7.86 8.20 -12.64
C VAL A 32 9.14 8.93 -12.22
N SER A 33 9.29 10.21 -12.53
CA SER A 33 10.51 11.01 -12.24
C SER A 33 10.15 12.39 -11.73
N ASP A 34 10.92 12.92 -10.77
CA ASP A 34 10.74 14.25 -10.18
C ASP A 34 9.33 14.52 -9.60
N CYS A 35 8.70 13.48 -9.03
CA CYS A 35 7.38 13.56 -8.39
C CYS A 35 7.42 13.03 -6.95
N SER A 36 6.59 13.57 -6.07
CA SER A 36 6.34 13.08 -4.71
C SER A 36 5.46 11.82 -4.72
N CYS A 37 4.52 11.72 -5.66
CA CYS A 37 3.57 10.62 -5.82
C CYS A 37 4.09 9.47 -6.70
N THR A 38 5.37 9.12 -6.61
CA THR A 38 5.93 7.97 -7.35
C THR A 38 5.28 6.65 -6.92
N ALA A 39 5.29 5.66 -7.80
CA ALA A 39 4.76 4.32 -7.50
C ALA A 39 5.33 3.70 -6.20
N ASP A 40 6.61 3.95 -5.89
CA ASP A 40 7.24 3.48 -4.65
C ASP A 40 6.63 4.14 -3.40
N ARG A 41 6.43 5.46 -3.45
CA ARG A 41 5.80 6.25 -2.38
C ARG A 41 4.33 5.90 -2.20
N MET A 42 3.61 5.70 -3.31
CA MET A 42 2.23 5.22 -3.30
C MET A 42 2.12 3.85 -2.63
N ALA A 43 2.98 2.90 -3.01
CA ALA A 43 3.03 1.58 -2.41
C ALA A 43 3.43 1.64 -0.92
N GLU A 44 4.33 2.54 -0.52
CA GLU A 44 4.72 2.80 0.86
C GLU A 44 3.55 3.32 1.71
N ALA A 45 2.76 4.25 1.17
CA ALA A 45 1.53 4.76 1.79
C ALA A 45 0.38 3.74 1.87
N GLY A 46 0.52 2.58 1.20
CA GLY A 46 -0.48 1.51 1.22
C GLY A 46 -1.49 1.58 0.07
N PHE A 47 -1.16 2.28 -1.00
CA PHE A 47 -1.97 2.26 -2.22
C PHE A 47 -1.62 1.08 -3.13
N ILE A 48 -2.61 0.66 -3.90
CA ILE A 48 -2.50 -0.18 -5.08
C ILE A 48 -3.06 0.60 -6.27
N HIS A 49 -2.51 0.37 -7.46
CA HIS A 49 -3.00 0.95 -8.70
C HIS A 49 -4.24 0.18 -9.17
N CYS A 50 -5.32 0.90 -9.45
CA CYS A 50 -6.59 0.33 -9.91
C CYS A 50 -7.11 1.12 -11.12
N PRO A 51 -6.39 1.13 -12.25
CA PRO A 51 -6.78 1.93 -13.41
C PRO A 51 -8.15 1.48 -13.95
N ILE A 52 -9.00 2.44 -14.27
CA ILE A 52 -10.28 2.24 -14.96
C ILE A 52 -10.22 2.90 -16.33
N GLU A 53 -11.11 2.52 -17.26
CA GLU A 53 -11.07 2.97 -18.66
C GLU A 53 -11.02 4.51 -18.82
N ASN A 54 -11.63 5.25 -17.89
CA ASN A 54 -11.71 6.71 -17.92
C ASN A 54 -10.81 7.42 -16.89
N ALA A 55 -10.05 6.69 -16.08
CA ALA A 55 -9.15 7.27 -15.08
C ALA A 55 -7.95 6.32 -14.83
N SER A 56 -6.79 6.72 -15.36
CA SER A 56 -5.57 5.91 -15.36
C SER A 56 -4.74 6.07 -14.09
N ASP A 57 -5.05 7.06 -13.25
CA ASP A 57 -4.34 7.43 -12.02
C ASP A 57 -5.11 7.05 -10.75
N VAL A 58 -6.14 6.20 -10.86
CA VAL A 58 -6.89 5.74 -9.69
C VAL A 58 -6.01 4.85 -8.82
N ALA A 59 -5.87 5.27 -7.57
CA ALA A 59 -5.16 4.54 -6.54
C ALA A 59 -6.10 4.21 -5.38
N ARG A 60 -6.03 2.96 -4.90
CA ARG A 60 -6.89 2.46 -3.82
C ARG A 60 -6.07 2.00 -2.63
N CYS A 61 -6.45 2.36 -1.42
CA CYS A 61 -5.88 1.75 -0.22
C CYS A 61 -6.27 0.27 -0.14
N PHE A 62 -5.31 -0.64 0.03
CA PHE A 62 -5.64 -2.07 0.14
C PHE A 62 -6.36 -2.47 1.45
N ILE A 63 -6.36 -1.58 2.47
CA ILE A 63 -6.93 -1.85 3.80
C ILE A 63 -8.29 -1.19 3.98
N CYS A 64 -8.38 0.13 3.81
CA CYS A 64 -9.65 0.84 3.97
C CYS A 64 -10.47 0.95 2.68
N PHE A 65 -9.90 0.49 1.55
CA PHE A 65 -10.52 0.54 0.23
C PHE A 65 -10.90 1.96 -0.23
N LYS A 66 -10.32 3.01 0.39
CA LYS A 66 -10.47 4.38 -0.09
C LYS A 66 -9.79 4.53 -1.44
N GLU A 67 -10.51 5.10 -2.38
CA GLU A 67 -10.03 5.44 -3.71
C GLU A 67 -9.75 6.93 -3.79
N LEU A 68 -8.63 7.27 -4.42
CA LEU A 68 -8.19 8.62 -4.75
C LEU A 68 -7.79 8.65 -6.23
N GLU A 69 -8.12 9.74 -6.89
CA GLU A 69 -7.87 10.04 -8.30
C GLU A 69 -7.53 11.53 -8.44
N GLY A 70 -7.01 11.93 -9.59
CA GLY A 70 -6.58 13.31 -9.84
C GLY A 70 -5.24 13.64 -9.19
N TRP A 71 -4.33 12.68 -9.13
CA TRP A 71 -3.02 12.87 -8.50
C TRP A 71 -2.19 13.92 -9.23
N GLU A 72 -1.53 14.78 -8.49
CA GLU A 72 -0.59 15.78 -8.97
C GLU A 72 0.84 15.37 -8.60
N PRO A 73 1.86 15.80 -9.38
CA PRO A 73 3.25 15.38 -9.15
C PRO A 73 3.80 15.80 -7.78
N ASP A 74 3.27 16.85 -7.15
CA ASP A 74 3.72 17.33 -5.84
C ASP A 74 2.98 16.63 -4.67
N ASP A 75 1.91 15.88 -4.94
CA ASP A 75 1.10 15.25 -3.90
C ASP A 75 1.90 14.25 -3.09
N ASP A 76 1.74 14.31 -1.77
CA ASP A 76 2.32 13.36 -0.84
C ASP A 76 1.29 12.25 -0.52
N PRO A 77 1.54 10.99 -0.92
CA PRO A 77 0.57 9.90 -0.74
C PRO A 77 0.24 9.63 0.73
N ILE A 78 1.18 9.90 1.64
CA ILE A 78 0.99 9.68 3.08
C ILE A 78 0.05 10.75 3.65
N ALA A 79 0.27 12.01 3.30
CA ALA A 79 -0.58 13.13 3.67
C ALA A 79 -2.00 12.95 3.13
N GLU A 80 -2.15 12.61 1.84
CA GLU A 80 -3.46 12.37 1.22
C GLU A 80 -4.23 11.24 1.91
N MET A 81 -3.54 10.15 2.27
CA MET A 81 -4.15 9.07 3.08
C MET A 81 -4.53 9.56 4.48
N ALA A 82 -3.68 10.35 5.14
CA ALA A 82 -3.94 10.89 6.47
C ALA A 82 -5.12 11.88 6.49
N GLU A 83 -5.29 12.68 5.44
CA GLU A 83 -6.47 13.53 5.26
C GLU A 83 -7.73 12.69 4.96
N ALA A 84 -7.62 11.66 4.12
CA ALA A 84 -8.72 10.74 3.84
C ALA A 84 -9.18 9.98 5.10
N GLU A 85 -8.25 9.66 6.02
CA GLU A 85 -8.53 9.07 7.33
C GLU A 85 -9.38 9.96 8.24
N LYS A 86 -9.05 11.26 8.27
CA LYS A 86 -9.78 12.24 9.10
C LYS A 86 -11.25 12.36 8.69
N SER A 87 -11.58 12.01 7.44
CA SER A 87 -12.95 11.99 6.91
C SER A 87 -13.84 10.84 7.46
N LYS A 88 -13.48 10.21 8.59
CA LYS A 88 -14.28 9.22 9.37
C LYS A 88 -14.43 7.81 8.78
N LYS A 89 -13.44 7.29 8.07
CA LYS A 89 -13.35 5.83 7.79
C LYS A 89 -11.92 5.36 8.06
N LYS A 90 -11.76 4.67 9.19
CA LYS A 90 -10.51 4.31 9.86
C LYS A 90 -9.68 3.25 9.10
N CYS A 91 -8.83 3.65 8.15
CA CYS A 91 -7.61 2.94 7.78
C CYS A 91 -6.61 2.97 8.94
N ARG A 92 -6.57 1.87 9.69
CA ARG A 92 -5.62 1.69 10.79
C ARG A 92 -4.16 1.56 10.35
N GLN A 93 -3.86 1.64 9.05
CA GLN A 93 -2.48 1.55 8.55
C GLN A 93 -1.58 2.66 9.12
N TYR A 94 -2.18 3.80 9.54
CA TYR A 94 -1.49 4.89 10.23
C TYR A 94 -1.88 5.08 11.70
N SER A 95 -2.41 4.05 12.39
CA SER A 95 -2.26 4.04 13.85
C SER A 95 -0.79 3.82 14.15
N VAL A 96 -0.15 4.82 14.73
CA VAL A 96 1.20 4.95 15.34
C VAL A 96 1.85 3.68 15.96
N GLU A 97 1.16 2.55 16.07
CA GLU A 97 1.73 1.25 16.41
C GLU A 97 2.44 0.54 15.25
N TYR A 98 2.00 0.67 14.00
CA TYR A 98 2.59 -0.10 12.88
C TYR A 98 3.97 0.42 12.45
N LEU A 99 4.20 1.73 12.53
CA LEU A 99 5.52 2.35 12.31
C LEU A 99 6.48 2.12 13.49
N LYS A 100 5.97 1.82 14.69
CA LYS A 100 6.78 1.54 15.88
C LYS A 100 7.16 0.06 16.02
N TYR A 101 6.30 -0.84 15.55
CA TYR A 101 6.44 -2.29 15.73
C TYR A 101 6.45 -3.05 14.40
N GLY A 102 7.14 -2.51 13.40
CA GLY A 102 7.23 -3.08 12.05
C GLY A 102 7.23 -4.61 12.06
N PHE A 103 6.39 -5.19 11.20
CA PHE A 103 6.13 -6.62 11.09
C PHE A 103 5.34 -7.16 12.29
N ILE A 104 4.10 -7.62 12.06
CA ILE A 104 3.46 -8.59 12.96
C ILE A 104 4.51 -9.70 13.15
N PRO A 105 5.10 -9.90 14.34
CA PRO A 105 6.05 -10.98 14.51
C PRO A 105 5.31 -12.27 14.12
N ALA A 106 5.99 -13.15 13.38
CA ALA A 106 5.47 -14.45 12.94
C ALA A 106 5.00 -15.38 14.09
N ALA A 107 4.87 -14.87 15.31
CA ALA A 107 4.48 -15.54 16.53
C ALA A 107 3.37 -14.81 17.31
N ALA A 108 2.62 -13.87 16.73
CA ALA A 108 1.42 -13.35 17.37
C ALA A 108 0.31 -14.42 17.29
N THR A 109 0.26 -15.30 18.28
CA THR A 109 -0.86 -16.19 18.54
C THR A 109 -2.14 -15.36 18.60
N VAL A 110 -3.07 -15.65 17.69
CA VAL A 110 -4.43 -15.09 17.71
C VAL A 110 -5.05 -15.40 19.09
N PRO A 111 -5.58 -14.40 19.83
CA PRO A 111 -6.35 -14.69 21.03
C PRO A 111 -7.62 -15.44 20.59
N THR A 112 -7.72 -16.71 20.99
CA THR A 112 -8.95 -17.47 20.89
C THR A 112 -9.98 -16.82 21.81
N MET A 113 -11.19 -16.55 21.30
CA MET A 113 -12.35 -16.27 22.16
C MET A 113 -12.78 -17.52 22.90
#